data_AF-A0A9D8LW15-F1
#
_entry.id   AF-A0A9D8LW15-F1
#
_cell.length_a   1.000
_cell.length_b   1.000
_cell.length_c   1.000
_cell.angle_alpha   90.00
_cell.angle_beta   90.00
_cell.angle_gamma   90.00
#
_symmetry.space_group_name_H-M   'P 1'
#
loop_
_entity.id
_entity.type
_entity.pdbx_description
1 polymer ?
#
loop_
_entity_poly.entity_id
_entity_poly.type
_entity_poly.pdbx_seq_one_letter_code
_entity_poly.pdbx_strand_id
1 'polypeptide(L)'
;MPEIAAMTITSYEERKAAVLRAAQLISSPDGSEGAREFALLTEAIADFDIRQDAEPVIEIPPGFMQFLAGGHRGQALTKRR
;
A
#
# COMPACT_ATOMS: atom_id res chain seq x y z
N MET A 1 21.11 20.17 -4.12
CA MET A 1 20.77 19.05 -3.23
C MET A 1 19.99 18.05 -4.05
N PRO A 2 20.39 16.77 -4.17
CA PRO A 2 19.60 15.82 -4.93
C PRO A 2 18.34 15.51 -4.13
N GLU A 3 17.17 15.68 -4.76
CA GLU A 3 15.90 15.18 -4.26
C GLU A 3 16.03 13.66 -4.13
N ILE A 4 16.10 13.16 -2.90
CA ILE A 4 15.97 11.73 -2.66
C ILE A 4 14.48 11.44 -2.76
N ALA A 5 14.10 10.75 -3.83
CA ALA A 5 12.73 10.35 -4.09
C ALA A 5 12.11 9.75 -2.81
N ALA A 6 10.96 10.27 -2.41
CA ALA A 6 10.22 9.77 -1.25
C ALA A 6 9.96 8.27 -1.42
N MET A 7 10.53 7.45 -0.55
CA MET A 7 10.35 6.01 -0.58
C MET A 7 8.91 5.72 -0.16
N THR A 8 8.07 5.37 -1.13
CA THR A 8 6.64 5.10 -0.89
C THR A 8 6.42 3.60 -0.80
N ILE A 9 5.92 3.11 0.33
CA ILE A 9 5.54 1.70 0.50
C ILE A 9 4.10 1.53 0.00
N THR A 10 3.88 0.52 -0.85
CA THR A 10 2.60 0.25 -1.52
C THR A 10 2.03 -1.13 -1.21
N SER A 11 2.84 -2.03 -0.65
CA SER A 11 2.42 -3.41 -0.31
C SER A 11 2.94 -3.89 1.04
N TYR A 12 2.29 -4.93 1.58
CA TYR A 12 2.73 -5.57 2.82
C TYR A 12 4.10 -6.24 2.71
N GLU A 13 4.48 -6.77 1.54
CA GLU A 13 5.81 -7.34 1.32
C GLU A 13 6.89 -6.26 1.33
N GLU A 14 6.63 -5.11 0.68
CA GLU A 14 7.53 -3.95 0.74
C GLU A 14 7.66 -3.42 2.18
N ARG A 15 6.55 -3.35 2.92
CA ARG A 15 6.56 -2.97 4.33
C ARG A 15 7.43 -3.91 5.16
N LYS A 16 7.28 -5.22 4.98
CA LYS A 16 8.08 -6.23 5.69
C LYS A 16 9.57 -6.08 5.38
N ALA A 17 9.93 -5.88 4.12
CA ALA A 17 11.31 -5.65 3.72
C ALA A 17 11.88 -4.37 4.35
N ALA A 18 11.11 -3.27 4.36
CA ALA A 18 11.50 -2.01 5.00
C ALA A 18 11.75 -2.16 6.50
N VAL A 19 10.88 -2.89 7.21
CA VAL A 19 11.03 -3.17 8.65
C VAL A 19 12.32 -3.97 8.91
N LEU A 20 12.58 -5.01 8.11
CA LEU A 20 13.81 -5.82 8.27
C LEU A 20 15.06 -4.98 8.02
N ARG A 21 15.04 -4.09 7.02
CA ARG A 21 16.15 -3.17 6.75
C ARG A 21 16.36 -2.18 7.88
N ALA A 22 15.29 -1.57 8.40
CA ALA A 22 15.37 -0.68 9.55
C ALA A 22 15.95 -1.38 10.79
N ALA A 23 15.57 -2.63 11.05
CA ALA A 23 16.12 -3.43 12.14
C ALA A 23 17.62 -3.73 11.98
N GLN A 24 18.07 -3.97 10.74
CA GLN A 24 19.50 -4.15 10.43
C GLN A 24 20.30 -2.88 10.69
N LEU A 25 19.78 -1.71 10.31
CA LEU A 25 20.44 -0.42 10.50
C LEU A 25 20.60 -0.05 11.99
N ILE A 26 19.66 -0.46 12.85
CA ILE A 26 19.80 -0.32 14.30
C ILE A 26 20.91 -1.24 14.85
N SER A 27 20.99 -2.47 14.31
CA SER A 27 21.91 -3.50 14.81
C SER A 27 23.36 -3.29 14.36
N SER A 28 23.56 -2.65 13.22
CA SER A 28 24.86 -2.34 12.61
C SER A 28 24.88 -0.90 12.10
N PRO A 29 25.24 0.08 12.95
CA PRO A 29 25.20 1.48 12.57
C PRO A 29 26.34 1.82 11.59
N ASP A 30 26.03 1.92 10.29
CA ASP A 30 26.95 2.33 9.21
C ASP A 30 27.24 3.85 9.17
N GLY A 31 27.13 4.55 10.30
CA GLY A 31 27.35 5.99 10.40
C GLY A 31 26.17 6.86 9.92
N SER A 32 26.46 8.08 9.45
CA SER A 32 25.43 9.10 9.16
C SER A 32 24.47 8.73 8.03
N GLU A 33 24.92 7.90 7.10
CA GLU A 33 24.09 7.44 5.98
C GLU A 33 23.04 6.42 6.45
N GLY A 34 23.44 5.47 7.29
CA GLY A 34 22.52 4.50 7.89
C GLY A 34 21.47 5.17 8.79
N ALA A 35 21.84 6.22 9.53
CA ALA A 35 20.89 7.00 10.32
C ALA A 35 19.84 7.73 9.45
N ARG A 36 20.26 8.24 8.28
CA ARG A 36 19.36 8.87 7.32
C ARG A 36 18.43 7.86 6.67
N GLU A 37 18.96 6.72 6.24
CA GLU A 37 18.17 5.62 5.67
C GLU A 37 17.13 5.12 6.67
N PHE A 38 17.53 4.94 7.93
CA PHE A 38 16.63 4.53 9.01
C PHE A 38 15.46 5.50 9.20
N ALA A 39 15.74 6.81 9.18
CA ALA A 39 14.71 7.83 9.30
C ALA A 39 13.68 7.74 8.15
N LEU A 40 14.16 7.60 6.91
CA LEU A 40 13.30 7.48 5.73
C LEU A 40 12.44 6.21 5.75
N LEU A 41 13.03 5.08 6.14
CA LEU A 41 12.30 3.82 6.26
C LEU A 41 11.21 3.91 7.34
N THR A 42 11.53 4.54 8.47
CA THR A 42 10.58 4.69 9.58
C THR A 42 9.40 5.57 9.19
N GLU A 43 9.66 6.68 8.49
CA GLU A 43 8.61 7.56 7.96
C GLU A 43 7.72 6.83 6.95
N ALA A 44 8.31 6.12 5.98
CA ALA A 44 7.57 5.39 4.97
C ALA A 44 6.69 4.26 5.56
N ILE A 45 7.18 3.57 6.59
CA ILE A 45 6.42 2.52 7.30
C ILE A 45 5.23 3.15 8.03
N ALA A 46 5.44 4.24 8.76
CA ALA A 46 4.39 4.91 9.51
C ALA A 46 3.28 5.44 8.58
N ASP A 47 3.66 6.04 7.44
CA ASP A 47 2.69 6.52 6.45
C ASP A 47 1.86 5.36 5.85
N PHE A 48 2.49 4.23 5.52
CA PHE A 48 1.76 3.04 5.07
C PHE A 48 0.79 2.53 6.13
N ASP A 49 1.22 2.41 7.38
CA ASP A 49 0.40 1.89 8.48
C ASP A 49 -0.82 2.77 8.74
N ILE A 50 -0.64 4.10 8.75
CA ILE A 50 -1.75 5.06 8.89
C ILE A 50 -2.74 4.91 7.72
N ARG A 51 -2.26 4.77 6.48
CA ARG A 51 -3.12 4.57 5.31
C ARG A 51 -3.89 3.25 5.39
N GLN A 52 -3.25 2.16 5.85
CA GLN A 52 -3.93 0.87 6.01
C GLN A 52 -4.98 0.89 7.13
N ASP A 53 -4.69 1.55 8.25
CA ASP A 53 -5.65 1.70 9.36
C ASP A 53 -6.82 2.62 8.99
N ALA A 54 -6.60 3.57 8.08
CA ALA A 54 -7.62 4.50 7.61
C ALA A 54 -8.57 3.92 6.54
N GLU A 55 -8.26 2.76 5.94
CA GLU A 55 -9.14 2.08 4.98
C GLU A 55 -10.23 1.28 5.74
N PRO A 56 -11.48 1.76 5.80
CA PRO A 56 -12.54 1.00 6.45
C PRO A 56 -12.79 -0.29 5.66
N VAL A 57 -13.00 -1.40 6.37
CA VAL A 57 -13.53 -2.62 5.74
C VAL A 57 -14.89 -2.27 5.12
N ILE A 58 -14.92 -2.20 3.79
CA ILE A 58 -16.17 -2.02 3.07
C ILE A 58 -16.92 -3.37 3.14
N GLU A 59 -17.85 -3.48 4.09
CA GLU A 59 -18.80 -4.58 4.07
C GLU A 59 -19.69 -4.45 2.83
N ILE A 60 -19.47 -5.32 1.85
CA ILE A 60 -20.35 -5.42 0.68
C ILE A 60 -21.65 -6.08 1.16
N PRO A 61 -22.81 -5.41 1.08
CA PRO A 61 -24.07 -6.01 1.49
C PRO A 61 -24.30 -7.32 0.71
N PRO A 62 -24.78 -8.41 1.34
CA PRO A 62 -24.95 -9.71 0.67
C PRO A 62 -25.82 -9.65 -0.59
N GLY A 63 -26.81 -8.75 -0.64
CA GLY A 63 -27.62 -8.50 -1.83
C GLY A 63 -26.86 -7.85 -2.99
N PHE A 64 -25.79 -7.10 -2.70
CA PHE A 64 -24.95 -6.43 -3.69
C PHE A 64 -24.04 -7.41 -4.46
N MET A 65 -23.65 -8.53 -3.82
CA MET A 65 -22.93 -9.62 -4.48
C MET A 65 -23.69 -10.19 -5.68
N GLN A 66 -25.03 -10.16 -5.65
CA GLN A 66 -25.87 -10.64 -6.76
C GLN A 66 -25.76 -9.74 -8.00
N PHE A 67 -25.55 -8.43 -7.80
CA PHE A 67 -25.33 -7.48 -8.89
C PHE A 67 -23.91 -7.59 -9.46
N LEU A 68 -22.91 -7.80 -8.61
CA LEU A 68 -21.53 -8.03 -9.05
C LEU A 68 -21.40 -9.33 -9.84
N ALA A 69 -22.08 -10.40 -9.41
CA ALA A 69 -22.13 -11.68 -10.13
C ALA A 69 -22.98 -11.63 -11.41
N GLY A 70 -23.97 -10.73 -11.48
CA GLY A 70 -24.92 -10.61 -12.61
C GLY A 70 -24.54 -9.60 -13.70
N GLY A 71 -23.54 -8.76 -13.47
CA GLY A 71 -23.29 -7.53 -14.23
C GLY A 71 -22.71 -7.66 -15.66
N HIS A 72 -22.59 -8.86 -16.25
CA HIS A 72 -21.99 -9.03 -17.59
C HIS A 72 -22.93 -9.64 -18.65
N ARG A 73 -24.23 -9.81 -18.38
CA ARG A 73 -25.14 -10.50 -19.31
C ARG A 73 -26.24 -9.68 -19.96
N GLY A 74 -26.15 -8.36 -20.05
CA GLY A 74 -27.28 -7.61 -20.58
C GLY A 74 -27.06 -6.20 -21.11
N GLN A 75 -26.06 -5.96 -21.96
CA GLN A 75 -26.13 -4.83 -22.92
C GLN A 75 -25.46 -5.19 -24.25
N ALA A 76 -26.00 -6.19 -24.95
CA ALA A 76 -25.97 -6.17 -26.41
C ALA A 76 -27.26 -5.47 -26.85
N LEU A 77 -27.16 -4.15 -27.05
CA LEU A 77 -28.21 -3.29 -27.54
C LEU A 77 -28.67 -3.82 -28.91
N THR A 78 -29.80 -4.53 -28.96
CA THR A 78 -30.47 -4.90 -30.20
C THR A 78 -31.05 -3.64 -30.83
N LYS A 79 -30.26 -2.97 -31.68
CA LYS A 79 -30.78 -2.00 -32.63
C LYS A 79 -31.64 -2.74 -33.66
N ARG A 80 -32.95 -2.77 -33.44
CA ARG A 80 -33.95 -3.00 -34.50
C ARG A 80 -34.21 -1.67 -35.21
N ARG A 81 -33.70 -1.52 -36.43
CA ARG A 81 -34.45 -0.94 -37.54
C ARG A 81 -33.78 -1.28 -38.87
#